data_AF-A0A4Q2KX39-F1
#
_entry.id   AF-A0A4Q2KX39-F1
#
_cell.length_a   1.000
_cell.length_b   1.000
_cell.length_c   1.000
_cell.angle_alpha   90.00
_cell.angle_beta   90.00
_cell.angle_gamma   90.00
#
_symmetry.space_group_name_H-M   'P 1'
#
loop_
_entity.id
_entity.type
_entity.pdbx_description
1 polymer ?
#
loop_
_entity_poly.entity_id
_entity_poly.type
_entity_poly.pdbx_seq_one_letter_code
_entity_poly.pdbx_strand_id
1 'polypeptide(L)'
;MSSISAPTPGLQPVGTRPAPIGRIALLERVHSAEAMLKSLLERWSAHALRIALGTVFVVFGVLKFFPGVSPVESLVTATWGVLTFGIVGGQLALVLTAAIETVAGLALISGVFARFGLVMLAVAFVGIFSPLVFFPAELFADGGPTLLGQYVLKNIVLVAAALVVASRVLHGPSRSSRPSR
;
A
#
# COMPACT_ATOMS: atom_id res chain seq x y z
N MET A 1 -88.25 27.56 -22.91
CA MET A 1 -86.93 27.85 -22.30
C MET A 1 -86.14 26.55 -22.28
N SER A 2 -85.28 26.33 -23.28
CA SER A 2 -84.44 25.13 -23.39
C SER A 2 -83.04 25.48 -22.87
N SER A 3 -82.61 24.88 -21.77
CA SER A 3 -81.23 25.01 -21.26
C SER A 3 -80.37 23.90 -21.84
N ILE A 4 -79.39 24.29 -22.66
CA ILE A 4 -78.34 23.43 -23.17
C ILE A 4 -77.35 23.15 -22.03
N SER A 5 -77.21 21.89 -21.61
CA SER A 5 -76.11 21.47 -20.74
C SER A 5 -74.87 21.21 -21.60
N ALA A 6 -73.81 21.99 -21.40
CA ALA A 6 -72.50 21.75 -22.01
C ALA A 6 -71.77 20.61 -21.27
N PRO A 7 -71.06 19.70 -21.97
CA PRO A 7 -70.27 18.68 -21.30
C PRO A 7 -68.95 19.28 -20.77
N THR A 8 -68.66 19.01 -19.50
CA THR A 8 -67.42 19.37 -18.82
C THR A 8 -66.22 18.66 -19.47
N PRO A 9 -65.11 19.35 -19.81
CA PRO A 9 -63.93 18.70 -20.35
C PRO A 9 -63.31 17.77 -19.30
N GLY A 10 -63.32 16.46 -19.57
CA GLY A 10 -62.63 15.49 -18.72
C GLY A 10 -61.12 15.75 -18.73
N LEU A 11 -60.52 15.92 -17.56
CA LEU A 11 -59.07 15.91 -17.39
C LEU A 11 -58.57 14.50 -17.72
N GLN A 12 -57.95 14.31 -18.88
CA GLN A 12 -57.25 13.05 -19.17
C GLN A 12 -56.04 12.92 -18.23
N PRO A 13 -55.87 11.80 -17.52
CA PRO A 13 -54.67 11.57 -16.73
C PRO A 13 -53.47 11.49 -17.67
N VAL A 14 -52.49 12.38 -17.46
CA VAL A 14 -51.20 12.34 -18.15
C VAL A 14 -50.52 11.03 -17.81
N GLY A 15 -50.49 10.09 -18.76
CA GLY A 15 -49.78 8.83 -18.59
C GLY A 15 -48.31 9.09 -18.31
N THR A 16 -47.80 8.56 -17.19
CA THR A 16 -46.37 8.54 -16.91
C THR A 16 -45.69 7.73 -18.01
N ARG A 17 -44.86 8.39 -18.83
CA ARG A 17 -44.06 7.70 -19.86
C ARG A 17 -43.23 6.62 -19.15
N PRO A 18 -43.40 5.32 -19.46
CA PRO A 18 -42.58 4.29 -18.86
C PRO A 18 -41.13 4.52 -19.26
N ALA A 19 -40.24 4.65 -18.26
CA ALA A 19 -38.81 4.67 -18.51
C ALA A 19 -38.40 3.36 -19.21
N PRO A 20 -37.49 3.39 -20.20
CA PRO A 20 -37.12 2.19 -20.95
C PRO A 20 -36.47 1.17 -20.00
N ILE A 21 -37.19 0.07 -19.75
CA ILE A 21 -36.85 -1.02 -18.81
C ILE A 21 -35.41 -1.53 -19.03
N GLY A 22 -34.92 -1.52 -20.27
CA GLY A 22 -33.55 -1.94 -20.61
C GLY A 22 -32.44 -1.04 -20.05
N ARG A 23 -32.67 0.27 -19.89
CA ARG A 23 -31.68 1.17 -19.26
C ARG A 23 -31.58 0.90 -17.76
N ILE A 24 -32.69 0.61 -17.08
CA ILE A 24 -32.71 0.33 -15.64
C ILE A 24 -31.98 -0.99 -15.34
N ALA A 25 -32.29 -2.06 -16.08
CA ALA A 25 -31.63 -3.35 -15.91
C ALA A 25 -30.11 -3.31 -16.22
N LEU A 26 -29.69 -2.51 -17.21
CA LEU A 26 -28.26 -2.31 -17.50
C LEU A 26 -27.56 -1.59 -16.33
N LEU A 27 -28.17 -0.52 -15.81
CA LEU A 27 -27.62 0.21 -14.67
C LEU A 27 -27.50 -0.70 -13.43
N GLU A 28 -28.52 -1.49 -13.11
CA GLU A 28 -28.47 -2.43 -11.98
C GLU A 28 -27.34 -3.46 -12.11
N ARG A 29 -27.09 -3.97 -13.31
CA ARG A 29 -25.96 -4.88 -13.60
C ARG A 29 -24.62 -4.19 -13.40
N VAL A 30 -24.49 -2.93 -13.82
CA VAL A 30 -23.25 -2.14 -13.62
C VAL A 30 -23.00 -1.92 -12.12
N HIS A 31 -24.00 -1.45 -11.36
CA HIS A 31 -23.85 -1.26 -9.91
C HIS A 31 -23.53 -2.57 -9.17
N SER A 32 -24.13 -3.68 -9.59
CA SER A 32 -23.85 -5.00 -9.02
C SER A 32 -22.42 -5.46 -9.32
N ALA A 33 -21.94 -5.23 -10.55
CA ALA A 33 -20.57 -5.53 -10.94
C ALA A 33 -19.55 -4.65 -10.18
N GLU A 34 -19.84 -3.35 -10.02
CA GLU A 34 -19.03 -2.43 -9.21
C GLU A 34 -18.96 -2.87 -7.74
N ALA A 35 -20.10 -3.26 -7.14
CA ALA A 35 -20.15 -3.76 -5.77
C ALA A 35 -19.34 -5.05 -5.60
N MET A 36 -19.45 -5.98 -6.54
CA MET A 36 -18.69 -7.23 -6.52
C MET A 36 -17.20 -6.98 -6.66
N LEU A 37 -16.79 -6.12 -7.60
CA LEU A 37 -15.41 -5.70 -7.79
C LEU A 37 -14.85 -5.05 -6.52
N LYS A 38 -15.58 -4.09 -5.95
CA LYS A 38 -15.21 -3.42 -4.70
C LYS A 38 -14.99 -4.43 -3.57
N SER A 39 -15.88 -5.41 -3.41
CA SER A 39 -15.74 -6.44 -2.37
C SER A 39 -14.49 -7.31 -2.56
N LEU A 40 -14.15 -7.65 -3.80
CA LEU A 40 -12.95 -8.42 -4.14
C LEU A 40 -11.69 -7.61 -3.88
N LEU A 41 -11.66 -6.35 -4.32
CA LEU A 41 -10.54 -5.45 -4.09
C LEU A 41 -10.32 -5.21 -2.60
N GLU A 42 -11.37 -4.95 -1.83
CA GLU A 42 -11.26 -4.76 -0.37
C GLU A 42 -10.70 -5.99 0.34
N ARG A 43 -11.09 -7.19 -0.12
CA ARG A 43 -10.64 -8.45 0.46
C ARG A 43 -9.20 -8.80 0.11
N TRP A 44 -8.77 -8.56 -1.12
CA TRP A 44 -7.46 -9.02 -1.62
C TRP A 44 -6.37 -7.95 -1.59
N SER A 45 -6.70 -6.67 -1.72
CA SER A 45 -5.71 -5.58 -1.84
C SER A 45 -4.73 -5.54 -0.68
N ALA A 46 -5.20 -5.57 0.56
CA ALA A 46 -4.35 -5.52 1.74
C ALA A 46 -3.44 -6.76 1.85
N HIS A 47 -3.96 -7.93 1.50
CA HIS A 47 -3.20 -9.18 1.56
C HIS A 47 -2.12 -9.23 0.47
N ALA A 48 -2.49 -8.85 -0.77
CA ALA A 48 -1.58 -8.73 -1.89
C ALA A 48 -0.49 -7.69 -1.61
N LEU A 49 -0.84 -6.54 -1.04
CA LEU A 49 0.10 -5.47 -0.70
C LEU A 49 1.11 -5.92 0.36
N ARG A 50 0.66 -6.63 1.39
CA ARG A 50 1.54 -7.22 2.42
C ARG A 50 2.52 -8.23 1.83
N ILE A 51 2.03 -9.13 0.97
CA ILE A 51 2.87 -10.13 0.31
C ILE A 51 3.87 -9.45 -0.62
N ALA A 52 3.42 -8.50 -1.46
CA ALA A 52 4.30 -7.77 -2.38
C ALA A 52 5.40 -7.01 -1.63
N LEU A 53 5.03 -6.28 -0.56
CA LEU A 53 5.98 -5.57 0.29
C LEU A 53 7.00 -6.52 0.91
N GLY A 54 6.54 -7.64 1.47
CA GLY A 54 7.42 -8.65 2.06
C GLY A 54 8.35 -9.29 1.02
N THR A 55 7.84 -9.64 -0.16
CA THR A 55 8.63 -10.22 -1.26
C THR A 55 9.72 -9.28 -1.74
N VAL A 56 9.40 -7.99 -1.91
CA VAL A 56 10.39 -6.96 -2.29
C VAL A 56 11.54 -6.95 -1.26
N PHE A 57 11.21 -6.93 0.03
CA PHE A 57 12.22 -6.94 1.10
C PHE A 57 13.04 -8.24 1.15
N VAL A 58 12.42 -9.40 0.95
CA VAL A 58 13.15 -10.67 0.86
C VAL A 58 14.11 -10.66 -0.32
N VAL A 59 13.66 -10.29 -1.52
CA VAL A 59 14.52 -10.29 -2.71
C VAL A 59 15.69 -9.33 -2.53
N PHE A 60 15.44 -8.08 -2.14
CA PHE A 60 16.51 -7.09 -1.94
C PHE A 60 17.41 -7.39 -0.74
N GLY A 61 16.91 -8.07 0.29
CA GLY A 61 17.69 -8.55 1.43
C GLY A 61 18.60 -9.71 1.02
N VAL A 62 18.06 -10.71 0.33
CA VAL A 62 18.83 -11.88 -0.11
C VAL A 62 19.99 -11.50 -1.03
N LEU A 63 19.78 -10.54 -1.94
CA LEU A 63 20.84 -10.05 -2.83
C LEU A 63 22.06 -9.48 -2.06
N LYS A 64 21.85 -8.94 -0.85
CA LYS A 64 22.93 -8.35 -0.03
C LYS A 64 23.81 -9.40 0.66
N PHE A 65 23.43 -10.68 0.68
CA PHE A 65 24.32 -11.74 1.15
C PHE A 65 25.44 -12.05 0.14
N PHE A 66 25.28 -11.67 -1.13
CA PHE A 66 26.23 -11.94 -2.20
C PHE A 66 27.04 -10.67 -2.52
N PRO A 67 28.37 -10.66 -2.25
CA PRO A 67 29.21 -9.50 -2.52
C PRO A 67 29.19 -9.08 -3.99
N GLY A 68 29.14 -7.78 -4.26
CA GLY A 68 29.18 -7.21 -5.62
C GLY A 68 27.88 -7.34 -6.42
N VAL A 69 26.82 -7.92 -5.85
CA VAL A 69 25.52 -8.07 -6.53
C VAL A 69 24.60 -6.90 -6.22
N SER A 70 24.70 -6.31 -5.03
CA SER A 70 23.82 -5.22 -4.62
C SER A 70 24.32 -3.87 -5.16
N PRO A 71 23.50 -3.12 -5.93
CA PRO A 71 23.91 -1.82 -6.48
C PRO A 71 24.08 -0.73 -5.40
N VAL A 72 23.64 -1.01 -4.16
CA VAL A 72 23.67 -0.07 -3.02
C VAL A 72 24.69 -0.48 -1.97
N GLU A 73 25.59 -1.39 -2.27
CA GLU A 73 26.56 -1.96 -1.33
C GLU A 73 27.44 -0.89 -0.65
N SER A 74 28.01 0.01 -1.45
CA SER A 74 28.83 1.13 -0.95
C SER A 74 28.01 2.05 -0.05
N LEU A 75 26.78 2.37 -0.46
CA LEU A 75 25.88 3.25 0.28
C LEU A 75 25.48 2.67 1.64
N VAL A 76 25.12 1.37 1.68
CA VAL A 76 24.78 0.66 2.92
C VAL A 76 25.98 0.65 3.87
N THR A 77 27.17 0.36 3.35
CA THR A 77 28.39 0.32 4.15
C THR A 77 28.73 1.69 4.75
N ALA A 78 28.69 2.75 3.94
CA ALA A 78 28.93 4.12 4.40
C ALA A 78 27.89 4.55 5.46
N THR A 79 26.64 4.19 5.25
CA THR A 79 25.53 4.50 6.17
C THR A 79 25.72 3.82 7.53
N TRP A 80 26.06 2.54 7.56
CA TRP A 80 26.37 1.84 8.81
C TRP A 80 27.58 2.45 9.52
N GLY A 81 28.60 2.86 8.77
CA GLY A 81 29.75 3.57 9.32
C GLY A 81 29.35 4.84 10.06
N VAL A 82 28.45 5.66 9.49
CA VAL A 82 27.95 6.87 10.16
C VAL A 82 27.04 6.53 11.34
N LEU A 83 26.06 5.65 11.15
CA LEU A 83 25.07 5.31 12.18
C LEU A 83 25.65 4.61 13.40
N THR A 84 26.76 3.89 13.23
CA THR A 84 27.43 3.16 14.31
C THR A 84 28.73 3.81 14.77
N PHE A 85 28.98 5.06 14.38
CA PHE A 85 30.21 5.78 14.73
C PHE A 85 31.49 5.00 14.36
N GLY A 86 31.46 4.30 13.23
CA GLY A 86 32.57 3.53 12.68
C GLY A 86 32.73 2.12 13.26
N ILE A 87 31.86 1.68 14.18
CA ILE A 87 31.96 0.35 14.81
C ILE A 87 31.61 -0.78 13.81
N VAL A 88 30.63 -0.55 12.94
CA VAL A 88 30.15 -1.54 11.98
C VAL A 88 30.42 -1.05 10.56
N GLY A 89 31.11 -1.87 9.77
CA GLY A 89 31.43 -1.57 8.37
C GLY A 89 31.67 -2.81 7.51
N GLY A 90 31.90 -2.57 6.23
CA GLY A 90 32.14 -3.60 5.21
C GLY A 90 31.06 -4.68 5.17
N GLN A 91 31.51 -5.93 5.08
CA GLN A 91 30.63 -7.09 4.93
C GLN A 91 29.64 -7.25 6.09
N LEU A 92 30.02 -6.87 7.32
CA LEU A 92 29.13 -7.00 8.47
C LEU A 92 27.89 -6.11 8.34
N ALA A 93 28.06 -4.87 7.86
CA ALA A 93 26.96 -3.95 7.59
C ALA A 93 25.97 -4.53 6.57
N LEU A 94 26.49 -5.15 5.50
CA LEU A 94 25.69 -5.79 4.46
C LEU A 94 24.92 -6.99 5.01
N VAL A 95 25.60 -7.89 5.75
CA VAL A 95 24.98 -9.10 6.31
C VAL A 95 23.90 -8.75 7.33
N LEU A 96 24.14 -7.76 8.19
CA LEU A 96 23.13 -7.30 9.15
C LEU A 96 21.91 -6.70 8.43
N THR A 97 22.14 -5.86 7.41
CA THR A 97 21.06 -5.28 6.60
C THR A 97 20.28 -6.37 5.86
N ALA A 98 20.98 -7.32 5.24
CA ALA A 98 20.41 -8.47 4.55
C ALA A 98 19.52 -9.29 5.48
N ALA A 99 19.99 -9.56 6.70
CA ALA A 99 19.24 -10.30 7.71
C ALA A 99 17.98 -9.54 8.15
N ILE A 100 18.10 -8.25 8.46
CA ILE A 100 16.97 -7.40 8.87
C ILE A 100 15.89 -7.39 7.78
N GLU A 101 16.28 -7.11 6.52
CA GLU A 101 15.34 -7.02 5.42
C GLU A 101 14.69 -8.37 5.10
N THR A 102 15.46 -9.45 5.09
CA THR A 102 14.97 -10.80 4.79
C THR A 102 14.01 -11.29 5.88
N VAL A 103 14.37 -11.12 7.15
CA VAL A 103 13.52 -11.52 8.28
C VAL A 103 12.24 -10.69 8.31
N ALA A 104 12.33 -9.36 8.12
CA ALA A 104 11.17 -8.49 8.03
C ALA A 104 10.24 -8.93 6.90
N GLY A 105 10.80 -9.21 5.72
CA GLY A 105 10.05 -9.65 4.55
C GLY A 105 9.35 -11.00 4.77
N LEU A 106 10.03 -11.99 5.34
CA LEU A 106 9.44 -13.30 5.65
C LEU A 106 8.36 -13.21 6.74
N ALA A 107 8.58 -12.40 7.78
CA ALA A 107 7.58 -12.12 8.80
C ALA A 107 6.33 -11.46 8.20
N LEU A 108 6.52 -10.54 7.25
CA LEU A 108 5.43 -9.92 6.52
C LEU A 108 4.72 -10.89 5.58
N ILE A 109 5.41 -11.79 4.87
CA ILE A 109 4.76 -12.77 3.98
C ILE A 109 3.96 -13.79 4.79
N SER A 110 4.55 -14.36 5.85
CA SER A 110 3.92 -15.40 6.68
C SER A 110 2.64 -14.91 7.36
N GLY A 111 2.56 -13.64 7.73
CA GLY A 111 1.38 -13.04 8.37
C GLY A 111 1.24 -13.34 9.86
N VAL A 112 1.86 -14.42 10.33
CA VAL A 112 1.91 -14.81 11.75
C VAL A 112 2.64 -13.77 12.59
N PHE A 113 3.79 -13.28 12.09
CA PHE A 113 4.62 -12.30 12.78
C PHE A 113 4.56 -10.91 12.14
N ALA A 114 3.45 -10.57 11.48
CA ALA A 114 3.34 -9.33 10.70
C ALA A 114 3.61 -8.07 11.53
N ARG A 115 3.19 -8.02 12.81
CA ARG A 115 3.50 -6.89 13.71
C ARG A 115 4.99 -6.71 13.93
N PHE A 116 5.70 -7.80 14.19
CA PHE A 116 7.15 -7.80 14.35
C PHE A 116 7.84 -7.42 13.04
N GLY A 117 7.41 -7.99 11.92
CA GLY A 117 7.91 -7.66 10.59
C GLY A 117 7.76 -6.17 10.25
N LEU A 118 6.63 -5.54 10.62
CA LEU A 118 6.41 -4.10 10.45
C LEU A 118 7.35 -3.24 11.29
N VAL A 119 7.66 -3.65 12.53
CA VAL A 119 8.64 -2.94 13.38
C VAL A 119 10.04 -3.05 12.78
N MET A 120 10.45 -4.25 12.36
CA MET A 120 11.75 -4.43 11.69
C MET A 120 11.82 -3.63 10.38
N LEU A 121 10.74 -3.61 9.61
CA LEU A 121 10.63 -2.83 8.40
C LEU A 121 10.78 -1.32 8.67
N ALA A 122 10.19 -0.81 9.75
CA ALA A 122 10.37 0.59 10.16
C ALA A 122 11.83 0.91 10.48
N VAL A 123 12.52 0.01 11.20
CA VAL A 123 13.97 0.14 11.47
C VAL A 123 14.77 0.12 10.16
N ALA A 124 14.44 -0.78 9.24
CA ALA A 124 15.09 -0.85 7.93
C ALA A 124 14.91 0.45 7.14
N PHE A 125 13.73 1.07 7.15
CA PHE A 125 13.50 2.33 6.46
C PHE A 125 14.34 3.48 7.03
N VAL A 126 14.60 3.52 8.34
CA VAL A 126 15.52 4.53 8.91
C VAL A 126 16.90 4.42 8.24
N GLY A 127 17.44 3.20 8.11
CA GLY A 127 18.73 2.98 7.43
C GLY A 127 18.67 3.24 5.91
N ILE A 128 17.57 2.90 5.25
CA ILE A 128 17.41 3.11 3.79
C ILE A 128 17.33 4.61 3.47
N PHE A 129 16.71 5.43 4.32
CA PHE A 129 16.54 6.87 4.07
C PHE A 129 17.64 7.75 4.68
N SER A 130 18.43 7.26 5.64
CA SER A 130 19.53 8.04 6.22
C SER A 130 20.53 8.61 5.21
N PRO A 131 20.87 7.94 4.09
CA PRO A 131 21.67 8.53 3.02
C PRO A 131 21.17 9.86 2.47
N LEU A 132 19.86 10.14 2.49
CA LEU A 132 19.32 11.42 2.02
C LEU A 132 19.85 12.61 2.83
N VAL A 133 20.19 12.36 4.10
CA VAL A 133 20.73 13.38 5.01
C VAL A 133 22.24 13.35 4.99
N PHE A 134 22.86 12.17 5.03
CA PHE A 134 24.31 12.03 5.18
C PHE A 134 25.10 12.13 3.88
N PHE A 135 24.53 11.68 2.76
CA PHE A 135 25.21 11.59 1.46
C PHE A 135 24.41 12.25 0.32
N PRO A 136 23.89 13.49 0.48
CA PRO A 136 23.08 14.13 -0.56
C PRO A 136 23.84 14.30 -1.88
N ALA A 137 25.16 14.52 -1.84
CA ALA A 137 26.00 14.67 -3.03
C ALA A 137 26.11 13.37 -3.86
N GLU A 138 25.91 12.19 -3.27
CA GLU A 138 25.89 10.92 -3.99
C GLU A 138 24.52 10.63 -4.62
N LEU A 139 23.46 11.20 -4.03
CA LEU A 139 22.07 10.95 -4.42
C LEU A 139 21.51 11.99 -5.38
N PHE A 140 22.09 13.19 -5.42
CA PHE A 140 21.62 14.30 -6.24
C PHE A 140 22.78 14.90 -7.05
N ALA A 141 22.52 15.12 -8.34
CA ALA A 141 23.39 15.86 -9.25
C ALA A 141 22.64 17.09 -9.80
N ASP A 142 23.32 17.94 -10.57
CA ASP A 142 22.79 19.23 -11.07
C ASP A 142 21.49 19.12 -11.91
N GLY A 143 21.11 17.91 -12.33
CA GLY A 143 19.87 17.61 -13.06
C GLY A 143 18.81 16.82 -12.27
N GLY A 144 18.99 16.59 -10.97
CA GLY A 144 18.07 15.83 -10.12
C GLY A 144 18.67 14.55 -9.52
N PRO A 145 17.84 13.61 -9.05
CA PRO A 145 18.33 12.41 -8.36
C PRO A 145 19.08 11.46 -9.30
N THR A 146 20.25 11.00 -8.84
CA THR A 146 21.03 9.95 -9.50
C THR A 146 20.25 8.63 -9.53
N LEU A 147 20.73 7.59 -10.23
CA LEU A 147 20.09 6.27 -10.19
C LEU A 147 20.00 5.73 -8.75
N LEU A 148 21.00 6.01 -7.93
CA LEU A 148 21.01 5.67 -6.51
C LEU A 148 19.98 6.50 -5.73
N GLY A 149 19.92 7.81 -6.00
CA GLY A 149 18.89 8.70 -5.45
C GLY A 149 17.47 8.24 -5.79
N GLN A 150 17.22 7.86 -7.05
CA GLN A 150 15.94 7.32 -7.50
C GLN A 150 15.61 5.99 -6.81
N TYR A 151 16.61 5.13 -6.64
CA TYR A 151 16.47 3.85 -5.93
C TYR A 151 16.03 4.07 -4.47
N VAL A 152 16.60 5.08 -3.78
CA VAL A 152 16.21 5.43 -2.40
C VAL A 152 14.83 6.09 -2.38
N LEU A 153 14.59 7.10 -3.23
CA LEU A 153 13.35 7.88 -3.24
C LEU A 153 12.11 7.05 -3.55
N LYS A 154 12.20 6.06 -4.45
CA LYS A 154 11.04 5.18 -4.74
C LYS A 154 10.52 4.43 -3.52
N ASN A 155 11.33 4.26 -2.46
CA ASN A 155 10.90 3.56 -1.24
C ASN A 155 9.79 4.31 -0.50
N ILE A 156 9.50 5.57 -0.82
CA ILE A 156 8.33 6.29 -0.28
C ILE A 156 7.03 5.52 -0.60
N VAL A 157 6.95 4.87 -1.77
CA VAL A 157 5.82 4.00 -2.13
C VAL A 157 5.74 2.79 -1.20
N LEU A 158 6.88 2.20 -0.84
CA LEU A 158 6.92 1.06 0.09
C LEU A 158 6.55 1.48 1.52
N VAL A 159 6.93 2.68 1.95
CA VAL A 159 6.48 3.26 3.22
C VAL A 159 4.96 3.42 3.23
N ALA A 160 4.39 4.01 2.18
CA ALA A 160 2.94 4.15 2.06
C ALA A 160 2.24 2.78 2.10
N ALA A 161 2.78 1.79 1.39
CA ALA A 161 2.28 0.41 1.44
C ALA A 161 2.36 -0.17 2.85
N ALA A 162 3.48 0.03 3.56
CA ALA A 162 3.68 -0.42 4.92
C ALA A 162 2.66 0.20 5.89
N LEU A 163 2.33 1.49 5.73
CA LEU A 163 1.32 2.16 6.55
C LEU A 163 -0.08 1.56 6.34
N VAL A 164 -0.45 1.26 5.09
CA VAL A 164 -1.73 0.59 4.78
C VAL A 164 -1.79 -0.81 5.39
N VAL A 165 -0.70 -1.58 5.26
CA VAL A 165 -0.59 -2.92 5.88
C VAL A 165 -0.65 -2.83 7.40
N ALA A 166 0.08 -1.88 7.99
CA ALA A 166 0.13 -1.65 9.43
C ALA A 166 -1.25 -1.30 9.99
N SER A 167 -1.99 -0.40 9.34
CA SER A 167 -3.37 -0.10 9.68
C SER A 167 -4.19 -1.39 9.78
N ARG A 168 -4.16 -2.27 8.78
CA ARG A 168 -4.95 -3.52 8.79
C ARG A 168 -4.49 -4.52 9.87
N VAL A 169 -3.20 -4.61 10.15
CA VAL A 169 -2.63 -5.56 11.13
C VAL A 169 -2.80 -5.08 12.58
N LEU A 170 -2.83 -3.76 12.79
CA LEU A 170 -2.95 -3.13 14.11
C LEU A 170 -4.41 -2.94 14.55
N HIS A 171 -5.35 -2.78 13.62
CA HIS A 171 -6.79 -2.84 13.92
C HIS A 171 -7.16 -4.27 14.34
N GLY A 172 -7.02 -4.58 15.63
CA GLY A 172 -7.53 -5.81 16.24
C GLY A 172 -9.06 -5.88 16.20
N PRO A 173 -9.68 -7.02 16.55
CA PRO A 173 -11.13 -7.16 16.55
C PRO A 173 -11.71 -6.08 17.47
N SER A 174 -12.53 -5.18 16.91
CA SER A 174 -13.30 -4.22 17.69
C SER A 174 -14.08 -5.01 18.73
N ARG A 175 -13.75 -4.82 20.01
CA ARG A 175 -14.54 -5.34 21.12
C ARG A 175 -15.90 -4.64 21.04
N SER A 176 -16.86 -5.24 20.34
CA SER A 176 -18.25 -4.80 20.40
C SER A 176 -18.71 -5.00 21.84
N SER A 177 -18.94 -3.89 22.53
CA SER A 177 -19.63 -3.82 23.81
C SER A 177 -20.91 -4.66 23.73
N ARG A 178 -20.93 -5.79 24.45
CA ARG A 178 -22.14 -6.56 24.70
C ARG A 178 -23.16 -5.63 25.37
N PRO A 179 -24.40 -5.50 24.89
CA PRO A 179 -25.43 -4.82 25.64
C PRO A 179 -25.68 -5.63 26.92
N SER A 180 -25.54 -4.99 28.08
CA SER A 180 -26.00 -5.54 29.35
C SER A 180 -27.51 -5.76 29.26
N ARG A 181 -27.93 -7.01 29.42
CA ARG A 181 -29.32 -7.36 29.70
C ARG A 181 -29.63 -7.08 31.16
#